data_AF-A0A948A2Q3-F1
#
_entry.id   AF-A0A948A2Q3-F1
#
_cell.length_a   1.000
_cell.length_b   1.000
_cell.length_c   1.000
_cell.angle_alpha   90.00
_cell.angle_beta   90.00
_cell.angle_gamma   90.00
#
_symmetry.space_group_name_H-M   'P 1'
#
loop_
_entity.id
_entity.type
_entity.pdbx_description
1 polymer ?
#
loop_
_entity_poly.entity_id
_entity_poly.type
_entity_poly.pdbx_seq_one_letter_code
_entity_poly.pdbx_strand_id
1 'polypeptide(L)'
;MLFSGFRIRSAQRDGETDRTRFERLSQMVAKLGDEIENERAGLERRYSETKTSAAFAQATLENEGDSTISTKVDDLTSSMLRYEARIEALGRQKTFVTGIGKCIADFAAATAELDDGDSAS
;
A
#
# COMPACT_ATOMS: atom_id res chain seq x y z
N MET A 1 -41.27 -7.94 -40.97
CA MET A 1 -40.97 -6.55 -40.55
C MET A 1 -40.26 -6.63 -39.20
N LEU A 2 -39.05 -6.07 -39.14
CA LEU A 2 -38.12 -6.13 -38.02
C LEU A 2 -38.65 -5.30 -36.83
N PHE A 3 -39.04 -5.94 -35.74
CA PHE A 3 -39.13 -5.26 -34.46
C PHE A 3 -37.76 -5.31 -33.81
N SER A 4 -36.99 -4.23 -33.98
CA SER A 4 -35.76 -4.01 -33.23
C SER A 4 -36.03 -4.14 -31.74
N GLY A 5 -35.54 -5.22 -31.14
CA GLY A 5 -35.48 -5.38 -29.70
C GLY A 5 -34.54 -4.35 -29.12
N PHE A 6 -35.03 -3.14 -28.90
CA PHE A 6 -34.38 -2.17 -28.02
C PHE A 6 -34.40 -2.78 -26.61
N ARG A 7 -33.33 -3.48 -26.24
CA ARG A 7 -33.03 -3.78 -24.84
C ARG A 7 -32.71 -2.43 -24.19
N ILE A 8 -33.74 -1.74 -23.72
CA ILE A 8 -33.59 -0.59 -22.84
C ILE A 8 -32.69 -1.08 -21.69
N ARG A 9 -31.47 -0.52 -21.59
CA ARG A 9 -30.63 -0.73 -20.41
C ARG A 9 -31.43 -0.23 -19.22
N SER A 10 -31.67 -1.09 -18.23
CA SER A 10 -32.30 -0.65 -16.99
C SER A 10 -31.27 0.10 -16.14
N ALA A 11 -31.68 1.19 -15.49
CA ALA A 11 -30.85 1.92 -14.53
C ALA A 11 -30.24 0.96 -13.48
N GLN A 12 -31.01 -0.02 -13.03
CA GLN A 12 -30.55 -1.10 -12.15
C GLN A 12 -29.32 -1.86 -12.67
N ARG A 13 -29.23 -2.12 -13.99
CA ARG A 13 -28.10 -2.86 -14.58
C ARG A 13 -26.87 -1.98 -14.69
N ASP A 14 -27.06 -0.69 -14.91
CA ASP A 14 -25.96 0.28 -14.95
C ASP A 14 -25.40 0.48 -13.54
N GLY A 15 -26.26 0.62 -12.52
CA GLY A 15 -25.86 0.67 -11.10
C GLY A 15 -25.10 -0.57 -10.62
N GLU A 16 -25.55 -1.80 -10.96
CA GLU A 16 -24.80 -3.02 -10.62
C GLU A 16 -23.44 -3.08 -11.32
N THR A 17 -23.37 -2.57 -12.57
CA THR A 17 -22.11 -2.49 -13.31
C THR A 17 -21.14 -1.53 -12.63
N ASP A 18 -21.62 -0.38 -12.17
CA ASP A 18 -20.81 0.61 -11.47
C ASP A 18 -20.37 0.13 -10.08
N ARG A 19 -21.26 -0.52 -9.32
CA ARG A 19 -20.92 -1.19 -8.06
C ARG A 19 -19.78 -2.19 -8.25
N THR A 20 -19.87 -3.03 -9.28
CA THR A 20 -18.82 -4.01 -9.61
C THR A 20 -17.50 -3.35 -9.97
N ARG A 21 -17.52 -2.21 -10.68
CA ARG A 21 -16.30 -1.45 -11.03
C ARG A 21 -15.63 -0.87 -9.79
N PHE A 22 -16.38 -0.26 -8.89
CA PHE A 22 -15.84 0.31 -7.64
C PHE A 22 -15.37 -0.75 -6.66
N GLU A 23 -16.06 -1.88 -6.57
CA GLU A 23 -15.61 -3.02 -5.77
C GLU A 23 -14.26 -3.53 -6.26
N ARG A 24 -14.11 -3.74 -7.57
CA ARG A 24 -12.83 -4.16 -8.17
C ARG A 24 -11.72 -3.15 -7.94
N LEU A 25 -12.00 -1.86 -8.10
CA LEU A 25 -11.01 -0.81 -7.88
C LEU A 25 -10.57 -0.76 -6.41
N SER A 26 -11.52 -0.88 -5.48
CA SER A 26 -11.24 -0.93 -4.04
C SER A 26 -10.35 -2.11 -3.68
N GLN A 27 -10.63 -3.29 -4.23
CA GLN A 27 -9.81 -4.50 -4.02
C GLN A 27 -8.37 -4.32 -4.56
N MET A 28 -8.20 -3.71 -5.73
CA MET A 28 -6.87 -3.43 -6.29
C MET A 28 -6.05 -2.48 -5.40
N VAL A 29 -6.69 -1.41 -4.91
CA VAL A 29 -6.04 -0.43 -4.03
C VAL A 29 -5.71 -1.04 -2.66
N ALA A 30 -6.62 -1.85 -2.10
CA ALA A 30 -6.37 -2.57 -0.85
C ALA A 30 -5.17 -3.51 -0.98
N LYS A 31 -5.15 -4.33 -2.05
CA LYS A 31 -4.04 -5.25 -2.33
C LYS A 31 -2.70 -4.52 -2.45
N LEU A 32 -2.65 -3.41 -3.19
CA LEU A 32 -1.43 -2.60 -3.28
C LEU A 32 -1.00 -2.08 -1.90
N GLY A 33 -1.96 -1.67 -1.07
CA GLY A 33 -1.72 -1.27 0.30
C GLY A 33 -1.12 -2.39 1.15
N ASP A 34 -1.50 -3.65 0.93
CA ASP A 34 -0.96 -4.81 1.64
C ASP A 34 0.44 -5.16 1.15
N GLU A 35 0.70 -5.07 -0.16
CA GLU A 35 2.03 -5.27 -0.75
C GLU A 35 3.06 -4.28 -0.18
N ILE A 36 2.68 -3.00 -0.08
CA ILE A 36 3.51 -1.94 0.53
C ILE A 36 3.82 -2.25 1.99
N GLU A 37 2.81 -2.67 2.76
CA GLU A 37 2.97 -2.97 4.18
C GLU A 37 3.85 -4.21 4.41
N ASN A 38 3.69 -5.24 3.58
CA ASN A 38 4.53 -6.43 3.62
C ASN A 38 6.00 -6.10 3.30
N GLU A 39 6.27 -5.26 2.31
CA GLU A 39 7.63 -4.79 2.03
C GLU A 39 8.21 -4.03 3.24
N ARG A 40 7.42 -3.11 3.81
CA ARG A 40 7.81 -2.30 4.97
C ARG A 40 8.16 -3.17 6.17
N ALA A 41 7.29 -4.11 6.54
CA ALA A 41 7.52 -5.05 7.64
C ALA A 41 8.78 -5.92 7.40
N GLY A 42 9.00 -6.35 6.16
CA GLY A 42 10.21 -7.09 5.78
C GLY A 42 11.50 -6.26 5.91
N LEU A 43 11.45 -4.95 5.67
CA LEU A 43 12.58 -4.03 5.87
C LEU A 43 12.79 -3.72 7.35
N GLU A 44 11.74 -3.50 8.13
CA GLU A 44 11.83 -3.26 9.58
C GLU A 44 12.48 -4.44 10.30
N ARG A 45 12.12 -5.68 9.93
CA ARG A 45 12.79 -6.88 10.45
C ARG A 45 14.28 -6.89 10.15
N ARG A 46 14.66 -6.64 8.88
CA ARG A 46 16.07 -6.61 8.46
C ARG A 46 16.85 -5.49 9.14
N TYR A 47 16.25 -4.31 9.30
CA TYR A 47 16.83 -3.20 10.04
C TYR A 47 17.14 -3.60 11.49
N SER A 48 16.22 -4.28 12.17
CA SER A 48 16.44 -4.76 13.54
C SER A 48 17.59 -5.79 13.63
N GLU A 49 17.68 -6.70 12.66
CA GLU A 49 18.77 -7.68 12.55
C GLU A 49 20.12 -7.02 12.28
N THR A 50 20.16 -6.06 11.34
CA THR A 50 21.37 -5.27 11.02
C THR A 50 21.82 -4.42 12.22
N LYS A 51 20.89 -3.76 12.92
CA LYS A 51 21.18 -2.98 14.13
C LYS A 51 21.82 -3.83 15.23
N THR A 52 21.28 -5.03 15.45
CA THR A 52 21.85 -5.98 16.41
C THR A 52 23.28 -6.37 16.02
N SER A 53 23.49 -6.66 14.73
CA SER A 53 24.81 -7.03 14.20
C SER A 53 25.83 -5.88 14.30
N ALA A 54 25.38 -4.64 14.08
CA ALA A 54 26.20 -3.43 14.21
C ALA A 54 26.65 -3.21 15.66
N ALA A 55 25.73 -3.39 16.63
CA ALA A 55 26.05 -3.28 18.05
C ALA A 55 27.13 -4.30 18.48
N PHE A 56 27.04 -5.54 17.99
CA PHE A 56 28.09 -6.54 18.25
C PHE A 56 29.42 -6.17 17.61
N ALA A 57 29.42 -5.77 16.34
CA ALA A 57 30.65 -5.37 15.65
C ALA A 57 31.33 -4.18 16.35
N GLN A 58 30.55 -3.20 16.79
CA GLN A 58 31.06 -2.04 17.52
C GLN A 58 31.66 -2.43 18.88
N ALA A 59 31.01 -3.32 19.64
CA ALA A 59 31.56 -3.82 20.90
C ALA A 59 32.91 -4.56 20.71
N THR A 60 33.04 -5.32 19.62
CA THR A 60 34.32 -5.98 19.27
C THR A 60 35.38 -4.97 18.84
N LEU A 61 35.01 -3.95 18.06
CA LEU A 61 35.93 -2.88 17.65
C LEU A 61 36.51 -2.13 18.86
N GLU A 62 35.66 -1.81 19.84
CA GLU A 62 36.07 -1.13 21.09
C GLU A 62 37.07 -1.95 21.91
N ASN A 63 37.01 -3.28 21.81
CA ASN A 63 37.89 -4.19 22.54
C ASN A 63 39.18 -4.56 21.79
N GLU A 64 39.11 -4.71 20.46
CA GLU A 64 40.19 -5.32 19.66
C GLU A 64 40.82 -4.36 18.63
N GLY A 65 40.20 -3.23 18.30
CA GLY A 65 40.79 -2.19 17.45
C GLY A 65 41.09 -2.59 15.99
N ASP A 66 40.40 -3.59 15.45
CA ASP A 66 40.62 -4.13 14.09
C ASP A 66 39.97 -3.28 12.99
N SER A 67 40.75 -2.88 11.98
CA SER A 67 40.31 -2.11 10.82
C SER A 67 39.26 -2.83 9.97
N THR A 68 39.27 -4.16 9.95
CA THR A 68 38.25 -4.98 9.27
C THR A 68 36.88 -4.81 9.91
N ILE A 69 36.85 -4.70 11.24
CA ILE A 69 35.63 -4.49 12.01
C ILE A 69 35.11 -3.07 11.80
N SER A 70 36.00 -2.08 11.66
CA SER A 70 35.63 -0.70 11.32
C SER A 70 34.87 -0.63 9.98
N THR A 71 35.39 -1.23 8.91
CA THR A 71 34.71 -1.25 7.60
C THR A 71 33.34 -1.94 7.70
N LYS A 72 33.24 -3.01 8.48
CA LYS A 72 31.97 -3.72 8.69
C LYS A 72 30.94 -2.86 9.42
N VAL A 73 31.34 -2.04 10.38
CA VAL A 73 30.45 -1.09 11.08
C VAL A 73 29.94 -0.03 10.11
N ASP A 74 30.79 0.50 9.23
CA ASP A 74 30.41 1.49 8.21
C ASP A 74 29.40 0.93 7.19
N ASP A 75 29.61 -0.31 6.74
CA ASP A 75 28.69 -1.01 5.82
C ASP A 75 27.30 -1.26 6.43
N LEU A 76 27.28 -1.64 7.72
CA LEU A 76 26.05 -1.85 8.47
C LEU A 76 25.30 -0.53 8.68
N THR A 77 26.01 0.54 9.02
CA THR A 77 25.46 1.89 9.17
C THR A 77 24.85 2.39 7.87
N SER A 78 25.57 2.24 6.76
CA SER A 78 25.09 2.59 5.42
C SER A 78 23.83 1.81 5.04
N SER A 79 23.75 0.54 5.42
CA SER A 79 22.56 -0.30 5.19
C SER A 79 21.37 0.16 6.02
N MET A 80 21.59 0.53 7.30
CA MET A 80 20.55 1.06 8.18
C MET A 80 19.94 2.35 7.63
N LEU A 81 20.76 3.29 7.16
CA LEU A 81 20.27 4.55 6.55
C LEU A 81 19.41 4.30 5.30
N ARG A 82 19.80 3.33 4.46
CA ARG A 82 19.00 2.95 3.28
C ARG A 82 17.65 2.34 3.68
N TYR A 83 17.63 1.51 4.72
CA TYR A 83 16.39 0.93 5.22
C TYR A 83 15.45 2.00 5.80
N GLU A 84 15.97 2.93 6.60
CA GLU A 84 15.18 4.04 7.16
C GLU A 84 14.52 4.88 6.06
N ALA A 85 15.30 5.32 5.08
CA ALA A 85 14.79 6.11 3.96
C ALA A 85 13.71 5.36 3.16
N ARG A 86 13.90 4.05 2.95
CA ARG A 86 12.92 3.22 2.22
C ARG A 86 11.66 2.98 3.04
N ILE A 87 11.77 2.68 4.34
CA ILE A 87 10.63 2.49 5.25
C ILE A 87 9.78 3.76 5.29
N GLU A 88 10.41 4.93 5.39
CA GLU A 88 9.72 6.22 5.39
C GLU A 88 8.97 6.45 4.06
N ALA A 89 9.62 6.15 2.92
CA ALA A 89 8.99 6.24 1.62
C ALA A 89 7.78 5.30 1.47
N LEU A 90 7.89 4.06 1.95
CA LEU A 90 6.79 3.09 1.96
C LEU A 90 5.63 3.56 2.87
N GLY A 91 5.94 4.16 4.02
CA GLY A 91 4.94 4.79 4.89
C GLY A 91 4.15 5.89 4.16
N ARG A 92 4.83 6.77 3.42
CA ARG A 92 4.17 7.79 2.58
C ARG A 92 3.31 7.15 1.49
N GLN A 93 3.79 6.10 0.83
CA GLN A 93 3.02 5.37 -0.17
C GLN A 93 1.76 4.72 0.42
N LYS A 94 1.87 4.11 1.61
CA LYS A 94 0.73 3.49 2.31
C LYS A 94 -0.33 4.53 2.65
N THR A 95 0.06 5.68 3.17
CA THR A 95 -0.86 6.79 3.45
C THR A 95 -1.57 7.26 2.19
N PHE A 96 -0.84 7.42 1.09
CA PHE A 96 -1.41 7.83 -0.20
C PHE A 96 -2.43 6.82 -0.74
N VAL A 97 -2.07 5.53 -0.77
CA VAL A 97 -2.95 4.45 -1.26
C VAL A 97 -4.19 4.30 -0.37
N THR A 98 -4.05 4.43 0.95
CA THR A 98 -5.18 4.42 1.89
C THR A 98 -6.12 5.61 1.63
N GLY A 99 -5.55 6.78 1.35
CA GLY A 99 -6.32 7.97 0.97
C GLY A 99 -7.11 7.76 -0.32
N ILE A 100 -6.52 7.15 -1.34
CA ILE A 100 -7.24 6.77 -2.57
C ILE A 100 -8.40 5.81 -2.25
N GLY A 101 -8.16 4.80 -1.41
CA GLY A 101 -9.19 3.85 -0.99
C GLY A 101 -10.40 4.54 -0.35
N LYS A 102 -10.14 5.54 0.51
CA LYS A 102 -11.20 6.37 1.09
C LYS A 102 -11.95 7.17 0.03
N CYS A 103 -11.26 7.86 -0.88
CA CYS A 103 -11.90 8.61 -1.95
C CYS A 103 -12.79 7.73 -2.83
N ILE A 104 -12.38 6.49 -3.11
CA ILE A 104 -13.18 5.53 -3.87
C ILE A 104 -14.46 5.17 -3.12
N ALA A 105 -14.34 4.87 -1.81
CA ALA A 105 -15.49 4.52 -0.99
C ALA A 105 -16.48 5.70 -0.88
N ASP A 106 -15.98 6.91 -0.65
CA ASP A 106 -16.79 8.13 -0.57
C ASP A 106 -17.51 8.39 -1.91
N PHE A 107 -16.82 8.23 -3.04
CA PHE A 107 -17.42 8.39 -4.37
C PHE A 107 -18.48 7.32 -4.67
N ALA A 108 -18.19 6.06 -4.37
CA ALA A 108 -19.11 4.95 -4.60
C ALA A 108 -20.39 5.09 -3.76
N ALA A 109 -20.28 5.56 -2.52
CA ALA A 109 -21.43 5.85 -1.66
C ALA A 109 -22.30 6.98 -2.24
N ALA A 110 -21.69 8.09 -2.67
CA ALA A 110 -22.40 9.20 -3.29
C ALA A 110 -23.13 8.79 -4.59
N THR A 111 -22.55 7.89 -5.38
CA THR A 111 -23.22 7.38 -6.59
C THR A 111 -24.39 6.44 -6.28
N ALA A 112 -24.32 5.65 -5.22
CA ALA A 112 -25.41 4.76 -4.82
C ALA A 112 -26.65 5.56 -4.35
N GLU A 113 -26.44 6.67 -3.65
CA GLU A 113 -27.53 7.57 -3.21
C GLU A 113 -28.30 8.20 -4.38
N LEU A 114 -27.65 8.40 -5.53
CA LEU A 114 -28.29 8.92 -6.74
C LEU A 114 -29.17 7.86 -7.44
N ASP A 115 -28.72 6.60 -7.47
CA ASP A 115 -29.47 5.49 -8.08
C ASP A 115 -30.73 5.13 -7.28
N ASP A 116 -30.68 5.23 -5.94
CA ASP A 116 -31.83 4.95 -5.06
C ASP A 116 -32.93 6.04 -5.15
N GLY A 117 -32.55 7.29 -5.43
CA GLY A 117 -33.49 8.42 -5.56
C GLY A 117 -34.33 8.40 -6.84
N ASP A 118 -33.80 7.86 -7.94
CA ASP A 118 -34.49 7.77 -9.24
C ASP A 118 -35.48 6.58 -9.30
N SER A 119 -35.32 5.61 -8.39
CA SER A 119 -36.22 4.45 -8.26
C SER A 119 -37.53 4.75 -7.50
N ALA A 120 -37.65 5.94 -6.91
CA ALA A 120 -38.78 6.33 -6.06
C ALA A 120 -39.76 7.35 -6.70
N SER A 121 -39.55 7.73 -7.98
CA SER A 121 -40.37 8.71 -8.71
C SER A 121 -41.23 8.10 -9.81
#